data_AF-A0A3C0CU32-F1
#
_entry.id   AF-A0A3C0CU32-F1
#
_cell.length_a   1.000
_cell.length_b   1.000
_cell.length_c   1.000
_cell.angle_alpha   90.00
_cell.angle_beta   90.00
_cell.angle_gamma   90.00
#
_symmetry.space_group_name_H-M   'P 1'
#
loop_
_entity.id
_entity.type
_entity.pdbx_description
1 polymer ?
#
loop_
_entity_poly.entity_id
_entity_poly.type
_entity_poly.pdbx_seq_one_letter_code
_entity_poly.pdbx_strand_id
1 'polypeptide(L)'
;GEALGKGAIVCSTKAEALSAIKMIMDDRAFGEAGDWVVIEERLEGPEASLMVFSDGENVLPMTPVQDHKRIFDGDLGPNTGGMGCYSPVPVVTPELYNEV
;
A
#
# COMPACT_ATOMS: atom_id res chain seq x y z
N GLY A 1 -0.10 16.60 -6.47
CA GLY A 1 -0.66 15.38 -7.07
C GLY A 1 0.02 14.18 -6.45
N GLU A 2 -0.71 13.15 -6.03
CA GLU A 2 -0.25 12.08 -5.11
C GLU A 2 0.69 11.03 -5.76
N ALA A 3 1.76 11.45 -6.43
CA ALA A 3 2.73 10.57 -7.11
C ALA A 3 2.10 9.50 -8.05
N LEU A 4 0.83 9.69 -8.44
CA LEU A 4 0.00 8.77 -9.23
C LEU A 4 0.03 7.32 -8.71
N GLY A 5 0.03 7.13 -7.39
CA GLY A 5 0.05 5.79 -6.76
C GLY A 5 1.41 5.08 -6.82
N LYS A 6 2.48 5.76 -7.24
CA LYS A 6 3.85 5.21 -7.34
C LYS A 6 4.80 5.73 -6.25
N GLY A 7 4.29 6.53 -5.32
CA GLY A 7 5.10 7.16 -4.27
C GLY A 7 5.52 6.22 -3.13
N ALA A 8 4.92 5.02 -3.02
CA ALA A 8 5.26 4.04 -2.00
C ALA A 8 6.35 3.08 -2.49
N ILE A 9 7.55 3.19 -1.92
CA ILE A 9 8.74 2.43 -2.31
C ILE A 9 9.23 1.60 -1.12
N VAL A 10 9.18 0.27 -1.25
CA VAL A 10 9.71 -0.65 -0.22
C VAL A 10 11.20 -0.88 -0.48
N CYS A 11 12.04 -0.50 0.50
CA CYS A 11 13.49 -0.63 0.42
C CYS A 11 13.98 -1.72 1.39
N SER A 12 14.83 -2.62 0.92
CA SER A 12 15.41 -3.71 1.72
C SER A 12 16.78 -3.35 2.31
N THR A 13 17.43 -2.31 1.76
CA THR A 13 18.74 -1.85 2.24
C THR A 13 18.77 -0.34 2.44
N LYS A 14 19.69 0.14 3.28
CA LYS A 14 19.94 1.58 3.46
C LYS A 14 20.32 2.27 2.15
N ALA A 15 21.07 1.59 1.28
CA ALA A 15 21.47 2.12 -0.01
C ALA A 15 20.27 2.34 -0.93
N GLU A 16 19.33 1.38 -0.97
CA GLU A 16 18.07 1.52 -1.71
C GLU A 16 17.23 2.69 -1.18
N ALA A 17 17.11 2.82 0.14
CA ALA A 17 16.38 3.93 0.77
C ALA A 17 16.97 5.30 0.41
N LEU A 18 18.30 5.45 0.47
CA LEU A 18 18.97 6.70 0.07
C LEU A 18 18.78 7.01 -1.43
N SER A 19 18.82 5.98 -2.28
CA SER A 19 18.58 6.13 -3.71
C SER A 19 17.13 6.57 -4.00
N ALA A 20 16.16 5.97 -3.30
CA ALA A 20 14.74 6.34 -3.41
C ALA A 20 14.50 7.80 -2.98
N ILE A 21 15.08 8.23 -1.86
CA ILE A 21 14.98 9.61 -1.37
C ILE A 21 15.57 10.59 -2.40
N LYS A 22 16.76 10.30 -2.93
CA LYS A 22 17.39 11.12 -3.97
C LYS A 22 16.49 11.25 -5.20
N MET A 23 15.94 10.13 -5.68
CA MET A 23 15.04 10.13 -6.84
C MET A 23 13.78 10.98 -6.61
N ILE A 24 13.21 10.92 -5.42
CA ILE A 24 12.01 11.68 -5.05
C ILE A 24 12.31 13.17 -4.88
N MET A 25 13.32 13.51 -4.07
CA MET A 25 13.56 14.87 -3.59
C MET A 25 14.54 15.67 -4.46
N ASP A 26 15.60 15.05 -4.97
CA ASP A 26 16.62 15.72 -5.77
C ASP A 26 16.29 15.65 -7.27
N ASP A 27 15.99 14.45 -7.76
CA ASP A 27 15.68 14.23 -9.18
C ASP A 27 14.23 14.62 -9.54
N ARG A 28 13.43 15.00 -8.54
CA ARG A 28 12.06 15.52 -8.68
C ARG A 28 11.14 14.61 -9.48
N ALA A 29 11.29 13.29 -9.37
CA ALA A 29 10.53 12.31 -10.15
C ALA A 29 9.00 12.43 -9.99
N PHE A 30 8.52 12.96 -8.86
CA PHE A 30 7.10 13.19 -8.59
C PHE A 30 6.71 14.68 -8.47
N GLY A 31 7.58 15.60 -8.88
CA GLY A 31 7.34 17.05 -8.75
C GLY A 31 7.14 17.49 -7.30
N GLU A 32 6.15 18.36 -7.06
CA GLU A 32 5.78 18.87 -5.72
C GLU A 32 5.36 17.75 -4.74
N ALA A 33 4.91 16.61 -5.25
CA ALA A 33 4.55 15.45 -4.40
C ALA A 33 5.77 14.89 -3.65
N GLY A 34 6.98 15.14 -4.16
CA GLY A 34 8.23 14.70 -3.57
C GLY A 34 8.89 15.73 -2.66
N ASP A 35 8.22 16.84 -2.32
CA ASP A 35 8.77 17.85 -1.40
C ASP A 35 8.98 17.29 0.03
N TRP A 36 8.18 16.30 0.40
CA TRP A 36 8.23 15.65 1.71
C TRP A 36 8.14 14.13 1.54
N VAL A 37 8.81 13.40 2.42
CA VAL A 37 8.76 11.95 2.49
C VAL A 37 8.47 11.51 3.92
N VAL A 38 7.73 10.41 4.05
CA VAL A 38 7.53 9.72 5.33
C VAL A 38 8.30 8.41 5.28
N ILE A 39 9.03 8.10 6.36
CA ILE A 39 9.77 6.85 6.51
C ILE A 39 9.10 6.06 7.62
N GLU A 40 8.62 4.86 7.29
CA GLU A 40 7.89 3.99 8.21
C GLU A 40 8.62 2.66 8.36
N GLU A 41 8.31 1.95 9.44
CA GLU A 41 8.75 0.57 9.61
C GLU A 41 8.11 -0.34 8.56
N ARG A 42 8.90 -1.26 7.99
CA ARG A 42 8.38 -2.28 7.08
C ARG A 42 7.63 -3.33 7.89
N LEU A 43 6.32 -3.40 7.69
CA LEU A 43 5.52 -4.50 8.20
C LEU A 43 5.61 -5.70 7.26
N GLU A 44 5.70 -6.90 7.85
CA GLU A 44 5.70 -8.16 7.11
C GLU A 44 4.49 -8.99 7.53
N GLY A 45 3.82 -9.55 6.54
CA GLY A 45 2.62 -10.35 6.77
C GLY A 45 1.66 -10.26 5.59
N PRO A 46 0.53 -10.97 5.70
CA PRO A 46 -0.53 -10.93 4.71
C PRO A 46 -1.25 -9.57 4.75
N GLU A 47 -1.44 -8.95 3.59
CA GLU A 47 -2.22 -7.71 3.43
C GLU A 47 -3.69 -8.04 3.16
N ALA A 48 -4.60 -7.29 3.79
CA ALA A 48 -6.03 -7.31 3.48
C ALA A 48 -6.58 -5.88 3.49
N SER A 49 -7.61 -5.64 2.69
CA SER A 49 -8.32 -4.36 2.60
C SER A 49 -9.73 -4.51 3.18
N LEU A 50 -10.06 -3.63 4.13
CA LEU A 50 -11.41 -3.46 4.66
C LEU A 50 -11.97 -2.12 4.15
N MET A 51 -12.99 -2.20 3.32
CA MET A 51 -13.68 -1.02 2.80
C MET A 51 -15.00 -0.83 3.54
N VAL A 52 -15.40 0.43 3.74
CA VAL A 52 -16.66 0.77 4.40
C VAL A 52 -17.38 1.85 3.60
N PHE A 53 -18.71 1.79 3.57
CA PHE A 53 -19.52 2.95 3.21
C PHE A 53 -19.67 3.82 4.46
N SER A 54 -19.54 5.13 4.33
CA SER A 54 -19.78 6.06 5.43
C SER A 54 -20.61 7.26 4.97
N ASP A 55 -21.51 7.71 5.85
CA ASP A 55 -22.28 8.95 5.70
C ASP A 55 -21.68 10.12 6.53
N GLY A 56 -20.53 9.88 7.19
CA GLY A 56 -19.86 10.81 8.11
C GLY A 56 -20.18 10.59 9.60
N GLU A 57 -21.25 9.87 9.93
CA GLU A 57 -21.64 9.54 11.31
C GLU A 57 -21.65 8.03 11.56
N ASN A 58 -22.04 7.26 10.54
CA ASN A 58 -22.16 5.82 10.55
C ASN A 58 -21.18 5.21 9.55
N VAL A 59 -20.85 3.94 9.78
CA VAL A 59 -20.07 3.11 8.86
C VAL A 59 -20.78 1.79 8.61
N LEU A 60 -20.76 1.33 7.36
CA LEU A 60 -21.26 0.03 6.94
C LEU A 60 -20.13 -0.73 6.26
N PRO A 61 -19.53 -1.73 6.92
CA PRO A 61 -18.43 -2.49 6.34
C PRO A 61 -18.84 -3.33 5.14
N MET A 62 -17.93 -3.42 4.17
CA MET A 62 -17.99 -4.36 3.05
C MET A 62 -17.25 -5.66 3.39
N THR A 63 -17.39 -6.69 2.55
CA THR A 63 -16.57 -7.91 2.68
C THR A 63 -15.07 -7.57 2.52
N PRO A 64 -14.18 -8.11 3.37
CA PRO A 64 -12.74 -7.96 3.18
C PRO A 64 -12.30 -8.48 1.81
N VAL A 65 -11.28 -7.84 1.23
CA VAL A 65 -10.65 -8.28 -0.02
C VAL A 65 -9.14 -8.28 0.14
N GLN A 66 -8.46 -9.17 -0.58
CA GLN A 66 -7.02 -9.13 -0.71
C GLN A 66 -6.69 -8.76 -2.15
N ASP A 67 -5.87 -7.71 -2.30
CA ASP A 67 -5.43 -7.18 -3.59
C ASP A 67 -3.99 -7.62 -3.88
N HIS A 68 -3.70 -7.85 -5.15
CA HIS A 68 -2.37 -8.17 -5.64
C HIS A 68 -1.77 -6.95 -6.33
N LYS A 69 -0.96 -6.17 -5.60
CA LYS A 69 -0.43 -4.89 -6.11
C LYS A 69 0.78 -5.05 -7.03
N ARG A 70 1.54 -6.13 -6.92
CA ARG A 70 2.82 -6.33 -7.62
C ARG A 70 2.59 -6.82 -9.06
N ILE A 71 3.38 -6.29 -9.99
CA ILE A 71 3.20 -6.55 -11.43
C ILE A 71 3.57 -7.98 -11.86
N PHE A 72 4.43 -8.68 -11.11
CA PHE A 72 4.89 -10.03 -11.42
C PHE A 72 4.51 -11.03 -10.33
N ASP A 73 4.41 -12.31 -10.74
CA ASP A 73 4.13 -13.44 -9.85
C ASP A 73 5.11 -13.50 -8.66
N GLY A 74 4.60 -13.98 -7.52
CA GLY A 74 5.38 -14.07 -6.28
C GLY A 74 5.64 -12.72 -5.60
N ASP A 75 4.75 -11.75 -5.81
CA ASP A 75 4.84 -10.39 -5.27
C ASP A 75 6.13 -9.64 -5.67
N LEU A 76 6.54 -9.81 -6.93
CA LEU A 76 7.77 -9.23 -7.47
C LEU A 76 7.52 -8.01 -8.38
N GLY A 77 8.56 -7.19 -8.54
CA GLY A 77 8.53 -6.00 -9.40
C GLY A 77 7.89 -4.78 -8.72
N PRO A 78 7.72 -3.65 -9.43
CA PRO A 78 7.14 -2.42 -8.86
C PRO A 78 5.67 -2.58 -8.44
N ASN A 79 5.24 -1.73 -7.49
CA ASN A 79 3.84 -1.60 -7.13
C ASN A 79 3.02 -1.03 -8.30
N THR A 80 1.80 -1.52 -8.45
CA THR A 80 0.79 -1.05 -9.42
C THR A 80 -0.45 -0.58 -8.67
N GLY A 81 -1.49 -0.14 -9.41
CA GLY A 81 -2.79 0.18 -8.82
C GLY A 81 -3.65 -1.04 -8.45
N GLY A 82 -3.16 -2.27 -8.68
CA GLY A 82 -3.88 -3.53 -8.46
C GLY A 82 -3.92 -4.39 -9.72
N MET A 83 -3.48 -5.64 -9.62
CA MET A 83 -3.50 -6.64 -10.70
C MET A 83 -4.71 -7.56 -10.62
N GLY A 84 -5.41 -7.55 -9.48
CA GLY A 84 -6.58 -8.39 -9.24
C GLY A 84 -6.82 -8.56 -7.73
N CYS A 85 -8.06 -8.82 -7.35
CA CYS A 85 -8.44 -9.03 -5.96
C CYS A 85 -9.38 -10.21 -5.81
N TYR A 86 -9.48 -10.73 -4.59
CA TYR A 86 -10.40 -11.81 -4.27
C TYR A 86 -11.05 -11.66 -2.88
N SER A 87 -12.19 -12.33 -2.71
CA SER A 87 -12.95 -12.44 -1.46
C SER A 87 -13.66 -13.82 -1.44
N PRO A 88 -13.80 -14.50 -0.29
CA PRO A 88 -13.36 -14.10 1.05
C PRO A 88 -11.82 -14.20 1.21
N VAL A 89 -11.29 -13.51 2.22
CA VAL A 89 -9.84 -13.53 2.54
C VAL A 89 -9.61 -14.42 3.76
N PRO A 90 -9.05 -15.64 3.60
CA PRO A 90 -8.95 -16.61 4.70
C PRO A 90 -8.13 -16.12 5.90
N VAL A 91 -7.21 -15.16 5.68
CA VAL A 91 -6.39 -14.60 6.76
C VAL A 91 -7.16 -13.67 7.68
N VAL A 92 -8.28 -13.12 7.22
CA VAL A 92 -9.16 -12.26 8.02
C VAL A 92 -10.15 -13.17 8.75
N THR A 93 -9.74 -13.66 9.91
CA THR A 93 -10.61 -14.50 10.74
C THR A 93 -11.71 -13.65 11.39
N PRO A 94 -12.83 -14.25 11.86
CA PRO A 94 -13.85 -13.52 12.59
C PRO A 94 -13.30 -12.79 13.82
N GLU A 95 -12.34 -13.37 14.52
CA GLU A 95 -11.69 -12.75 15.67
C GLU A 95 -10.93 -11.49 15.25
N LEU A 96 -10.07 -11.60 14.24
CA LEU A 96 -9.32 -10.46 13.70
C LEU A 96 -10.26 -9.38 13.15
N TYR A 97 -11.33 -9.76 12.46
CA TYR A 97 -12.32 -8.83 11.92
C TYR A 97 -13.01 -8.01 13.02
N ASN A 98 -13.21 -8.59 14.20
CA ASN A 98 -13.86 -7.92 15.33
C ASN A 98 -12.91 -7.02 16.15
N GLU A 99 -11.60 -7.06 15.89
CA GLU A 99 -10.61 -6.18 16.52
C GLU A 99 -10.48 -4.82 15.82
N VAL A 100 -11.02 -4.69 14.60
CA VAL A 100 -10.90 -3.51 13.73
C VAL A 100 -12.19 -2.70 13.68
#